data_AF-A0A7J2MVI6-F1
#
_entry.id   AF-A0A7J2MVI6-F1
#
_cell.length_a   1.000
_cell.length_b   1.000
_cell.length_c   1.000
_cell.angle_alpha   90.00
_cell.angle_beta   90.00
_cell.angle_gamma   90.00
#
_symmetry.space_group_name_H-M   'P 1'
#
loop_
_entity.id
_entity.type
_entity.pdbx_description
1 polymer ?
#
loop_
_entity_poly.entity_id
_entity_poly.type
_entity_poly.pdbx_seq_one_letter_code
_entity_poly.pdbx_strand_id
1 'polypeptide(L)' 'MDEKLFDKWDFNVEVIDSGLKGYINLDPVYVPHSSGRYQKKRFGKAKISIVERLINKLMRTGSARKKIGG' A
#
# COMPACT_ATOMS: atom_id res chain seq x y z
N MET A 1 13.09 -1.43 -16.32
CA MET A 1 12.05 -0.39 -16.26
C MET A 1 11.76 -0.24 -14.78
N ASP A 2 12.42 0.72 -14.13
CA ASP A 2 12.30 0.90 -12.69
C ASP A 2 10.91 1.45 -12.38
N GLU A 3 10.08 0.63 -11.75
CA GLU A 3 8.73 0.99 -11.37
C GLU A 3 8.81 2.03 -10.24
N LYS A 4 8.59 3.31 -10.57
CA LYS A 4 8.55 4.41 -9.61
C LYS A 4 7.14 4.63 -9.09
N LEU A 5 7.01 4.85 -7.79
CA LEU A 5 5.75 5.21 -7.17
C LEU A 5 5.34 6.61 -7.62
N PHE A 6 4.14 6.71 -8.22
CA PHE A 6 3.62 7.96 -8.80
C PHE A 6 4.57 8.65 -9.78
N ASP A 7 5.44 7.88 -10.45
CA ASP A 7 6.48 8.37 -11.38
C ASP A 7 7.48 9.36 -10.75
N LYS A 8 7.57 9.37 -9.41
CA LYS A 8 8.37 10.35 -8.65
C LYS A 8 9.29 9.72 -7.61
N TRP A 9 8.84 8.66 -6.95
CA TRP A 9 9.56 8.09 -5.80
C TRP A 9 10.06 6.69 -6.09
N ASP A 10 11.32 6.44 -5.75
CA ASP A 10 11.92 5.11 -5.86
C ASP A 10 11.60 4.27 -4.62
N PHE A 11 11.59 2.95 -4.77
CA PHE A 11 11.31 1.97 -3.71
C PHE A 11 12.56 1.54 -2.92
N ASN A 12 13.64 2.32 -2.96
CA ASN A 12 14.89 2.01 -2.25
C ASN A 12 14.77 2.28 -0.74
N VAL A 13 13.96 1.47 -0.05
CA VAL A 13 13.68 1.58 1.38
C VAL A 13 13.81 0.19 1.99
N GLU A 14 14.48 0.11 3.14
CA GLU A 14 14.65 -1.13 3.88
C GLU A 14 13.92 -1.09 5.22
N VAL A 15 13.36 -2.23 5.62
CA VAL A 15 12.76 -2.43 6.94
C VAL A 15 13.79 -3.07 7.85
N ILE A 16 14.26 -2.30 8.83
CA ILE A 16 15.29 -2.73 9.80
C ILE A 16 14.73 -3.76 10.79
N ASP A 17 13.44 -3.66 11.13
CA ASP A 17 12.80 -4.56 12.09
C ASP A 17 12.35 -5.89 11.45
N SER A 18 12.93 -6.99 11.95
CA SER A 18 12.67 -8.35 11.45
C SER A 18 11.22 -8.82 11.65
N GLY A 19 10.54 -8.37 12.70
CA GLY A 19 9.15 -8.74 13.00
C GLY A 19 8.15 -8.06 12.06
N LEU A 20 8.46 -6.84 11.64
CA LEU A 20 7.63 -6.05 10.73
C LEU A 20 7.91 -6.35 9.25
N LYS A 21 9.09 -6.88 8.91
CA LYS A 21 9.49 -7.18 7.54
C LYS A 21 8.48 -8.06 6.79
N GLY A 22 7.85 -9.02 7.47
CA GLY A 22 6.81 -9.88 6.87
C GLY A 22 5.44 -9.21 6.67
N TYR A 23 5.22 -8.01 7.22
CA TYR A 23 3.94 -7.30 7.22
C TYR A 23 3.97 -5.94 6.51
N ILE A 24 5.16 -5.42 6.19
CA ILE A 24 5.35 -4.20 5.43
C ILE A 24 5.70 -4.60 4.00
N ASN A 25 4.72 -4.48 3.10
CA ASN A 25 4.96 -4.71 1.69
C ASN A 25 5.55 -3.46 1.02
N LEU A 26 6.75 -3.61 0.45
CA LEU A 26 7.50 -2.62 -0.33
C LEU A 26 7.70 -3.06 -1.80
N ASP A 27 6.99 -4.10 -2.25
CA ASP A 27 6.99 -4.51 -3.65
C ASP A 27 6.71 -3.31 -4.55
N PRO A 28 7.42 -3.18 -5.68
CA PRO A 28 7.24 -2.06 -6.59
C PRO A 28 5.83 -2.12 -7.21
N VAL A 29 5.12 -0.99 -7.14
CA VAL A 29 3.78 -0.84 -7.73
C VAL A 29 3.63 0.56 -8.29
N TYR A 30 3.22 0.67 -9.55
CA TYR A 30 3.02 1.97 -10.21
C TYR A 30 1.89 2.79 -9.56
N VAL A 31 0.72 2.18 -9.34
CA VAL A 31 -0.41 2.77 -8.60
C VAL A 31 -0.79 1.87 -7.42
N PRO A 32 -0.71 2.34 -6.17
CA PRO A 32 -1.04 1.54 -4.99
C PRO A 32 -2.55 1.44 -4.78
N HIS A 33 -3.24 0.74 -5.68
CA HIS A 33 -4.70 0.53 -5.66
C HIS A 33 -5.05 -0.95 -5.92
N SER A 34 -5.29 -1.71 -4.85
CA SER A 34 -5.61 -3.15 -4.92
C SER A 34 -7.11 -3.49 -4.98
N SER A 35 -7.99 -2.48 -5.05
CA SER A 35 -9.46 -2.60 -5.12
C SER A 35 -10.07 -3.57 -4.11
N GLY A 36 -9.44 -3.74 -2.95
CA GLY A 36 -9.91 -4.64 -1.89
C GLY A 36 -9.72 -6.15 -2.17
N ARG A 37 -8.88 -6.55 -3.14
CA ARG A 37 -8.62 -7.95 -3.51
C ARG A 37 -8.25 -8.86 -2.32
N TYR A 38 -7.56 -8.30 -1.32
CA TYR A 38 -7.06 -9.04 -0.16
C TYR A 38 -7.92 -8.90 1.11
N GLN A 39 -9.07 -8.23 1.05
CA GLN A 39 -9.88 -7.93 2.25
C GLN A 39 -10.49 -9.18 2.92
N LYS A 40 -10.84 -10.21 2.13
CA LYS A 40 -11.50 -11.43 2.61
C LYS A 40 -10.53 -12.53 3.07
N LYS A 41 -9.22 -12.36 2.84
CA LYS A 41 -8.21 -13.38 3.17
C LYS A 41 -7.57 -13.06 4.53
N ARG A 42 -7.44 -14.07 5.40
CA ARG A 42 -6.70 -13.94 6.67
C ARG A 42 -5.26 -13.51 6.36
N PHE A 43 -4.77 -12.50 7.09
CA PHE A 43 -3.46 -11.86 6.86
C PHE A 43 -3.25 -11.28 5.45
N GLY A 44 -4.30 -11.15 4.62
CA GLY A 44 -4.19 -10.60 3.27
C GLY A 44 -3.70 -9.16 3.23
N LYS A 45 -3.92 -8.39 4.31
CA LYS A 45 -3.43 -7.01 4.45
C LYS A 45 -1.90 -6.89 4.46
N ALA A 46 -1.17 -7.97 4.80
CA ALA A 46 0.29 -7.98 4.73
C ALA A 46 0.81 -7.89 3.28
N LYS A 47 0.02 -8.36 2.30
CA LYS A 47 0.36 -8.31 0.87
C LYS A 47 -0.02 -6.99 0.20
N ILE A 48 -0.77 -6.13 0.89
CA ILE A 48 -1.14 -4.81 0.37
C ILE A 48 0.00 -3.83 0.63
N SER A 49 0.36 -3.02 -0.37
CA SER A 49 1.35 -1.95 -0.23
C SER A 49 1.04 -1.07 0.99
N ILE A 50 2.09 -0.70 1.74
CA ILE A 50 1.95 0.13 2.94
C ILE A 50 1.31 1.50 2.65
N VAL A 51 1.57 2.06 1.46
CA VAL A 51 1.02 3.33 0.99
C VAL A 51 -0.50 3.24 0.85
N GLU A 52 -0.99 2.16 0.24
CA GLU A 52 -2.44 1.95 0.09
C GLU A 52 -3.13 1.81 1.45
N ARG A 53 -2.49 1.12 2.40
CA ARG A 53 -3.00 0.93 3.77
C ARG A 53 -3.08 2.25 4.52
N LEU A 54 -2.09 3.13 4.34
CA LEU A 54 -2.10 4.47 4.92
C LEU A 54 -3.27 5.29 4.36
N ILE A 55 -3.44 5.33 3.03
CA ILE A 55 -4.54 6.03 2.38
C ILE A 55 -5.89 5.48 2.87
N ASN A 56 -6.03 4.15 2.98
CA ASN A 56 -7.24 3.51 3.50
C ASN A 56 -7.56 3.92 4.95
N LYS A 57 -6.55 4.13 5.80
CA LYS A 57 -6.76 4.64 7.16
C LYS A 57 -7.16 6.12 7.16
N LEU A 58 -6.51 6.95 6.33
CA LEU A 58 -6.79 8.38 6.23
C LEU A 58 -8.23 8.64 5.82
N MET A 59 -8.75 7.90 4.84
CA MET A 59 -10.13 8.05 4.35
C MET A 59 -11.21 7.47 5.27
N ARG A 60 -10.84 6.85 6.39
CA ARG A 60 -11.81 6.22 7.29
C ARG A 60 -12.68 7.24 8.03
N THR A 61 -12.17 8.46 8.20
CA THR A 61 -12.80 9.54 8.96
C THR A 61 -12.64 10.85 8.20
N GLY A 62 -13.75 11.42 7.71
CA GLY A 62 -13.78 12.69 6.98
C GLY A 62 -14.66 12.68 5.71
N SER A 63 -14.81 13.85 5.08
CA SER A 63 -15.62 14.07 3.86
C SER A 63 -15.08 13.35 2.61
N ALA A 64 -13.82 12.91 2.63
CA ALA A 64 -13.16 12.17 1.55
C ALA A 64 -13.43 10.65 1.67
N ARG A 65 -14.71 10.26 1.61
CA ARG A 65 -15.14 8.86 1.81
C ARG A 65 -14.75 7.91 0.66
N LYS A 66 -14.29 8.45 -0.47
CA LYS A 66 -13.98 7.69 -1.68
C LYS A 66 -12.58 8.06 -2.16
N LYS A 67 -11.78 7.05 -2.55
CA LYS A 67 -10.64 7.29 -3.43
C LYS A 67 -11.17 7.81 -4.75
N ILE A 68 -10.47 8.78 -5.35
CA ILE A 68 -10.62 9.07 -6.77
C ILE A 68 -10.36 7.75 -7.51
N GLY A 69 -11.38 7.24 -8.18
CA GLY A 69 -11.29 6.06 -9.02
C GLY A 69 -10.44 6.39 -10.25
N GLY A 70 -9.56 5.48 -10.63
CA GLY A 70 -9.05 5.42 -11.99
C GLY A 70 -10.14 4.93 -12.93
#